data_AF-A0A291PNJ2-F1
#
_entry.id   AF-A0A291PNJ2-F1
#
_cell.length_a   1.000
_cell.length_b   1.000
_cell.length_c   1.000
_cell.angle_alpha   90.00
_cell.angle_beta   90.00
_cell.angle_gamma   90.00
#
_symmetry.space_group_name_H-M   'P 1'
#
loop_
_entity.id
_entity.type
_entity.pdbx_description
1 polymer ?
#
loop_
_entity_poly.entity_id
_entity_poly.type
_entity_poly.pdbx_seq_one_letter_code
_entity_poly.pdbx_strand_id
1 'polypeptide(L)'
;MKKTKFRLNTKDIFLTYSKCPLGKDKIHNHIKELMVSKKQEISYIISNTENHQDHKEIHTHVLFQLTKRFNIKSERFFDIEGFHPKIENARDIEKSIDYIKKDGDFIEEGTPRHKKYVRQNQREERKQLIYDEIDRLKDEYYHDEDLTLSQVRKSLDNFIKNLDRDFYYEQIDLIEKILKKKFIKQTESMLLDKLQNHTPITGYDLDTFKVDKSTQEIGIAISDQLKVEKRPLSIVIEGPSRLGKTEFIISYLNHHKIHFNYIRGSFDFSKENYNDSFKVDVYDDISINYIKSAGLLKNIIGGQRGFIVDVKYSPKRLLSGNKLSIFLVNPDISFESWCEEDEKYAGETHKYIKDNCIFIYVNNKLYDDPQDKALQDNLIQFFGSDKVEIED
;
A
#
# COMPACT_ATOMS: atom_id res chain seq x y z
N MET A 1 13.47 -54.97 -13.16
CA MET A 1 12.90 -53.83 -12.39
C MET A 1 12.39 -54.35 -11.05
N LYS A 2 12.93 -53.89 -9.92
CA LYS A 2 12.40 -54.25 -8.59
C LYS A 2 10.99 -53.68 -8.48
N LYS A 3 9.95 -54.52 -8.37
CA LYS A 3 8.59 -54.07 -8.00
C LYS A 3 8.70 -53.29 -6.70
N THR A 4 8.41 -52.00 -6.74
CA THR A 4 8.28 -51.16 -5.55
C THR A 4 7.19 -51.78 -4.68
N LYS A 5 7.52 -52.12 -3.42
CA LYS A 5 6.53 -52.65 -2.47
C LYS A 5 5.51 -51.55 -2.18
N PHE A 6 4.22 -51.85 -2.29
CA PHE A 6 3.15 -50.92 -1.95
C PHE A 6 3.33 -50.36 -0.54
N ARG A 7 3.28 -49.04 -0.44
CA ARG A 7 3.32 -48.35 0.85
C ARG A 7 2.58 -47.04 0.75
N LEU A 8 1.58 -46.85 1.60
CA LEU A 8 0.83 -45.61 1.72
C LEU A 8 0.82 -45.15 3.18
N ASN A 9 1.31 -43.94 3.43
CA ASN A 9 1.31 -43.33 4.77
C ASN A 9 0.48 -42.05 4.76
N THR A 10 -0.78 -42.13 5.18
CA THR A 10 -1.73 -41.00 5.10
C THR A 10 -2.71 -41.00 6.29
N LYS A 11 -3.40 -39.89 6.49
CA LYS A 11 -4.55 -39.79 7.40
C LYS A 11 -5.89 -39.93 6.67
N ASP A 12 -5.92 -39.63 5.38
CA ASP A 12 -7.16 -39.55 4.60
C ASP A 12 -7.09 -40.59 3.48
N ILE A 13 -8.03 -41.53 3.50
CA ILE A 13 -8.01 -42.72 2.68
C ILE A 13 -9.31 -42.78 1.87
N PHE A 14 -9.16 -43.04 0.58
CA PHE A 14 -10.28 -43.28 -0.34
C PHE A 14 -10.19 -44.72 -0.86
N LEU A 15 -11.28 -45.46 -0.74
CA LEU A 15 -11.41 -46.84 -1.17
C LEU A 15 -12.46 -46.94 -2.27
N THR A 16 -12.18 -47.75 -3.29
CA THR A 16 -13.15 -48.13 -4.31
C THR A 16 -13.21 -49.64 -4.43
N TYR A 17 -14.35 -50.22 -4.07
CA TYR A 17 -14.66 -51.63 -4.27
C TYR A 17 -15.46 -51.78 -5.57
N SER A 18 -14.82 -52.24 -6.62
CA SER A 18 -15.48 -52.52 -7.90
C SER A 18 -16.13 -53.91 -7.91
N LYS A 19 -17.30 -54.04 -8.53
CA LYS A 19 -18.07 -55.30 -8.65
C LYS A 19 -18.37 -55.96 -7.30
N CYS A 20 -18.59 -55.15 -6.26
CA CYS A 20 -18.78 -55.65 -4.90
C CYS A 20 -20.25 -55.55 -4.47
N PRO A 21 -20.97 -56.68 -4.30
CA PRO A 21 -22.39 -56.70 -3.96
C PRO A 21 -22.66 -56.56 -2.46
N LEU A 22 -21.63 -56.33 -1.63
CA LEU A 22 -21.75 -56.29 -0.16
C LEU A 22 -22.51 -55.06 0.36
N GLY A 23 -22.57 -54.00 -0.46
CA GLY A 23 -23.23 -52.75 -0.11
C GLY A 23 -22.44 -51.87 0.88
N LYS A 24 -22.84 -50.60 0.94
CA LYS A 24 -22.19 -49.57 1.75
C LYS A 24 -22.20 -49.88 3.24
N ASP A 25 -23.31 -50.38 3.82
CA ASP A 25 -23.43 -50.66 5.25
C ASP A 25 -22.40 -51.67 5.76
N LYS A 26 -22.28 -52.79 5.04
CA LYS A 26 -21.37 -53.88 5.43
C LYS A 26 -19.91 -53.47 5.33
N ILE A 27 -19.56 -52.77 4.25
CA ILE A 27 -18.19 -52.28 4.02
C ILE A 27 -17.85 -51.18 5.05
N HIS A 28 -18.80 -50.27 5.33
CA HIS A 28 -18.63 -49.19 6.30
C HIS A 28 -18.30 -49.74 7.70
N ASN A 29 -19.09 -50.71 8.18
CA ASN A 29 -18.87 -51.35 9.48
C ASN A 29 -17.56 -52.15 9.53
N HIS A 30 -17.24 -52.88 8.46
CA HIS A 30 -15.97 -53.61 8.37
C HIS A 30 -14.76 -52.68 8.51
N ILE A 31 -14.77 -51.52 7.85
CA ILE A 31 -13.67 -50.54 7.94
C ILE A 31 -13.53 -50.01 9.36
N LYS A 32 -14.65 -49.70 10.03
CA LYS A 32 -14.65 -49.25 11.43
C LYS A 32 -14.03 -50.30 12.35
N GLU A 33 -14.51 -51.54 12.29
CA GLU A 33 -13.98 -52.66 13.08
C GLU A 33 -12.49 -52.90 12.81
N LEU A 34 -12.09 -52.86 11.54
CA LEU A 34 -10.71 -53.05 11.12
C LEU A 34 -9.80 -51.95 11.68
N MET A 35 -10.20 -50.67 11.63
CA MET A 35 -9.41 -49.58 12.19
C MET A 35 -9.30 -49.66 13.72
N VAL A 36 -10.39 -50.01 14.40
CA VAL A 36 -10.39 -50.24 15.85
C VAL A 36 -9.42 -51.35 16.24
N SER A 37 -9.40 -52.48 15.50
CA SER A 37 -8.47 -53.60 15.73
C SER A 37 -6.98 -53.19 15.61
N LYS A 38 -6.71 -52.09 14.88
CA LYS A 38 -5.36 -51.54 14.66
C LYS A 38 -5.04 -50.36 15.57
N LYS A 39 -5.88 -50.11 16.58
CA LYS A 39 -5.75 -48.98 17.51
C LYS A 39 -5.69 -47.64 16.77
N GLN A 40 -6.41 -47.53 15.66
CA GLN A 40 -6.62 -46.29 14.93
C GLN A 40 -8.05 -45.80 15.18
N GLU A 41 -8.18 -44.49 15.30
CA GLU A 41 -9.46 -43.83 15.51
C GLU A 41 -9.85 -43.09 14.23
N ILE A 42 -11.08 -43.35 13.78
CA ILE A 42 -11.69 -42.68 12.63
C ILE A 42 -12.39 -41.41 13.14
N SER A 43 -11.99 -40.25 12.62
CA SER A 43 -12.64 -38.96 12.92
C SER A 43 -13.84 -38.66 12.02
N TYR A 44 -13.84 -39.24 10.80
CA TYR A 44 -14.89 -39.06 9.81
C TYR A 44 -14.91 -40.25 8.85
N ILE A 45 -16.08 -40.73 8.46
CA ILE A 45 -16.25 -41.76 7.44
C ILE A 45 -17.55 -41.52 6.68
N ILE A 46 -17.49 -41.67 5.35
CA ILE A 46 -18.65 -41.63 4.47
C ILE A 46 -18.58 -42.76 3.44
N SER A 47 -19.71 -43.38 3.13
CA SER A 47 -19.80 -44.51 2.21
C SER A 47 -21.06 -44.44 1.34
N ASN A 48 -20.93 -44.74 0.06
CA ASN A 48 -22.04 -44.84 -0.90
C ASN A 48 -21.85 -46.08 -1.78
N THR A 49 -22.96 -46.67 -2.22
CA THR A 49 -22.98 -47.69 -3.26
C THR A 49 -23.61 -47.10 -4.52
N GLU A 50 -22.79 -46.92 -5.55
CA GLU A 50 -23.16 -46.34 -6.83
C GLU A 50 -23.72 -47.47 -7.73
N ASN A 51 -25.00 -47.32 -8.09
CA ASN A 51 -25.71 -48.21 -9.01
C ASN A 51 -25.92 -47.49 -10.35
N HIS A 52 -24.89 -47.40 -11.17
CA HIS A 52 -25.02 -46.75 -12.48
C HIS A 52 -25.80 -47.64 -13.46
N GLN A 53 -26.96 -47.15 -13.93
CA GLN A 53 -27.74 -47.83 -14.98
C GLN A 53 -26.98 -47.94 -16.31
N ASP A 54 -26.00 -47.05 -16.56
CA ASP A 54 -25.21 -46.99 -17.80
C ASP A 54 -23.93 -47.85 -17.79
N HIS A 55 -23.43 -48.23 -16.62
CA HIS A 55 -22.23 -49.07 -16.47
C HIS A 55 -22.60 -50.26 -15.58
N LYS A 56 -22.63 -51.48 -16.15
CA LYS A 56 -23.09 -52.75 -15.53
C LYS A 56 -22.37 -53.21 -14.24
N GLU A 57 -21.69 -52.33 -13.52
CA GLU A 57 -20.78 -52.68 -12.42
C GLU A 57 -21.14 -51.88 -11.15
N ILE A 58 -21.44 -52.59 -10.07
CA ILE A 58 -21.71 -52.00 -8.75
C ILE A 58 -20.39 -51.53 -8.14
N HIS A 59 -20.29 -50.25 -7.80
CA HIS A 59 -19.13 -49.69 -7.11
C HIS A 59 -19.50 -49.22 -5.72
N THR A 60 -18.71 -49.57 -4.71
CA THR A 60 -18.83 -48.98 -3.37
C THR A 60 -17.63 -48.11 -3.09
N HIS A 61 -17.90 -46.84 -2.82
CA HIS A 61 -16.89 -45.84 -2.50
C HIS A 61 -16.91 -45.55 -1.00
N VAL A 62 -15.72 -45.52 -0.39
CA VAL A 62 -15.58 -45.17 1.03
C VAL A 62 -14.45 -44.16 1.20
N LEU A 63 -14.77 -43.05 1.86
CA LEU A 63 -13.79 -42.07 2.32
C LEU A 63 -13.78 -42.10 3.84
N PHE A 64 -12.60 -42.18 4.45
CA PHE A 64 -12.47 -42.02 5.89
C PHE A 64 -11.18 -41.31 6.28
N GLN A 65 -11.23 -40.68 7.44
CA GLN A 65 -10.15 -39.89 8.00
C GLN A 65 -9.76 -40.42 9.38
N LEU A 66 -8.47 -40.59 9.58
CA LEU A 66 -7.88 -41.04 10.83
C LEU A 66 -7.36 -39.86 11.65
N THR A 67 -7.39 -39.97 12.97
CA THR A 67 -6.79 -38.95 13.86
C THR A 67 -5.26 -38.88 13.67
N LYS A 68 -4.61 -40.03 13.47
CA LYS A 68 -3.16 -40.20 13.27
C LYS A 68 -2.84 -40.79 11.88
N ARG A 69 -1.61 -40.57 11.40
CA ARG A 69 -1.16 -41.16 10.13
C ARG A 69 -1.04 -42.67 10.27
N PHE A 70 -1.57 -43.40 9.30
CA PHE A 70 -1.51 -44.84 9.26
C PHE A 70 -0.67 -45.32 8.07
N ASN A 71 0.27 -46.22 8.34
CA ASN A 71 1.23 -46.73 7.37
C ASN A 71 0.77 -48.09 6.84
N ILE A 72 0.07 -48.07 5.72
CA ILE A 72 -0.46 -49.23 5.02
C ILE A 72 0.65 -49.81 4.14
N LYS A 73 1.03 -51.07 4.40
CA LYS A 73 2.13 -51.77 3.69
C LYS A 73 1.65 -52.88 2.76
N SER A 74 0.33 -53.12 2.71
CA SER A 74 -0.29 -54.16 1.91
C SER A 74 -1.44 -53.55 1.14
N GLU A 75 -1.51 -53.83 -0.16
CA GLU A 75 -2.68 -53.47 -0.98
C GLU A 75 -3.91 -54.23 -0.46
N ARG A 76 -3.73 -55.43 0.08
CA ARG A 76 -4.82 -56.32 0.54
C ARG A 76 -5.32 -55.99 1.95
N PHE A 77 -4.97 -54.83 2.46
CA PHE A 77 -5.21 -54.50 3.86
C PHE A 77 -6.70 -54.37 4.19
N PHE A 78 -7.48 -53.87 3.22
CA PHE A 78 -8.92 -53.64 3.34
C PHE A 78 -9.73 -54.70 2.56
N ASP A 79 -9.17 -55.90 2.36
CA ASP A 79 -9.90 -57.00 1.71
C ASP A 79 -11.07 -57.45 2.60
N ILE A 80 -12.25 -57.63 2.01
CA ILE A 80 -13.43 -58.17 2.69
C ILE A 80 -14.09 -59.21 1.79
N GLU A 81 -14.32 -60.43 2.31
CA GLU A 81 -14.99 -61.53 1.59
C GLU A 81 -14.46 -61.79 0.17
N GLY A 82 -13.14 -61.63 -0.02
CA GLY A 82 -12.48 -61.83 -1.31
C GLY A 82 -12.50 -60.61 -2.25
N PHE A 83 -13.17 -59.52 -1.86
CA PHE A 83 -13.17 -58.26 -2.61
C PHE A 83 -12.03 -57.36 -2.17
N HIS A 84 -11.27 -56.87 -3.15
CA HIS A 84 -10.08 -56.07 -2.97
C HIS A 84 -10.32 -54.63 -3.43
N PRO A 85 -10.20 -53.62 -2.55
CA PRO A 85 -10.41 -52.24 -2.95
C PRO A 85 -9.15 -51.64 -3.58
N LYS A 86 -9.37 -50.67 -4.46
CA LYS A 86 -8.33 -49.70 -4.82
C LYS A 86 -8.12 -48.76 -3.63
N ILE A 87 -6.91 -48.73 -3.07
CA ILE A 87 -6.55 -47.86 -1.93
C ILE A 87 -5.83 -46.61 -2.44
N GLU A 88 -6.41 -45.44 -2.21
CA GLU A 88 -5.84 -44.17 -2.63
C GLU A 88 -5.76 -43.16 -1.47
N ASN A 89 -4.84 -42.20 -1.58
CA ASN A 89 -4.80 -41.04 -0.70
C ASN A 89 -5.85 -40.04 -1.17
N ALA A 90 -6.82 -39.70 -0.31
CA ALA A 90 -7.79 -38.66 -0.59
C ALA A 90 -7.10 -37.28 -0.57
N ARG A 91 -6.78 -36.75 -1.75
CA ARG A 91 -6.09 -35.46 -1.89
C ARG A 91 -7.03 -34.28 -1.67
N ASP A 92 -8.24 -34.36 -2.22
CA ASP A 92 -9.26 -33.31 -2.19
C ASP A 92 -10.50 -33.88 -1.48
N ILE A 93 -10.63 -33.59 -0.19
CA ILE A 93 -11.64 -34.21 0.68
C ILE A 93 -13.04 -33.76 0.27
N GLU A 94 -13.22 -32.49 -0.06
CA GLU A 94 -14.51 -31.91 -0.44
C GLU A 94 -15.03 -32.54 -1.73
N LYS A 95 -14.19 -32.58 -2.78
CA LYS A 95 -14.55 -33.27 -4.03
C LYS A 95 -14.86 -34.74 -3.84
N SER A 96 -14.13 -35.44 -2.96
CA SER A 96 -14.42 -36.84 -2.66
C SER A 96 -15.74 -37.03 -1.91
N ILE A 97 -16.10 -36.11 -1.01
CA ILE A 97 -17.40 -36.11 -0.33
C ILE A 97 -18.51 -35.84 -1.34
N ASP A 98 -18.39 -34.81 -2.17
CA ASP A 98 -19.37 -34.48 -3.21
C ASP A 98 -19.60 -35.63 -4.19
N TYR A 99 -18.50 -36.29 -4.59
CA TYR A 99 -18.56 -37.48 -5.43
C TYR A 99 -19.38 -38.61 -4.78
N ILE A 100 -19.14 -38.90 -3.50
CA ILE A 100 -19.85 -39.95 -2.75
C ILE A 100 -21.31 -39.56 -2.48
N LYS A 101 -21.62 -38.27 -2.29
CA LYS A 101 -22.98 -37.78 -2.02
C LYS A 101 -23.86 -37.62 -3.27
N LYS A 102 -23.27 -37.73 -4.47
CA LYS A 102 -23.93 -37.42 -5.75
C LYS A 102 -25.28 -38.13 -5.94
N ASP A 103 -25.38 -39.40 -5.54
CA ASP A 103 -26.58 -40.23 -5.72
C ASP A 103 -27.56 -40.16 -4.53
N GLY A 104 -27.27 -39.35 -3.51
CA GLY A 104 -28.15 -39.12 -2.35
C GLY A 104 -28.27 -40.28 -1.34
N ASP A 105 -27.85 -41.50 -1.68
CA ASP A 105 -27.92 -42.68 -0.82
C ASP A 105 -26.55 -43.01 -0.18
N PHE A 106 -26.24 -42.41 0.97
CA PHE A 106 -24.95 -42.56 1.65
C PHE A 106 -25.09 -42.72 3.16
N ILE A 107 -24.05 -43.24 3.80
CA ILE A 107 -23.90 -43.32 5.25
C ILE A 107 -22.73 -42.44 5.64
N GLU A 108 -22.93 -41.56 6.62
CA GLU A 108 -21.94 -40.58 7.06
C GLU A 108 -21.88 -40.56 8.59
N GLU A 109 -20.68 -40.64 9.15
CA GLU A 109 -20.44 -40.53 10.58
C GLU A 109 -19.24 -39.63 10.88
N GLY A 110 -19.33 -38.84 11.95
CA GLY A 110 -18.29 -37.92 12.39
C GLY A 110 -18.34 -36.57 11.67
N THR A 111 -17.25 -35.80 11.76
CA THR A 111 -17.14 -34.47 11.14
C THR A 111 -15.89 -34.41 10.27
N PRO A 112 -16.02 -34.11 8.97
CA PRO A 112 -14.88 -34.12 8.07
C PRO A 112 -13.88 -33.05 8.50
N ARG A 113 -12.62 -33.47 8.68
CA ARG A 113 -11.50 -32.55 8.79
C ARG A 113 -11.18 -32.08 7.39
N HIS A 114 -11.75 -30.95 7.01
CA HIS A 114 -11.30 -30.24 5.82
C HIS A 114 -9.80 -29.97 5.99
N LYS A 115 -9.00 -30.58 5.13
CA LYS A 115 -7.63 -30.10 4.94
C LYS A 115 -7.79 -28.63 4.59
N LYS A 116 -7.14 -27.72 5.34
CA LYS A 116 -6.82 -26.35 4.88
C LYS A 116 -5.85 -26.43 3.68
N TYR A 117 -6.17 -27.23 2.67
CA TYR A 117 -5.77 -27.01 1.30
C TYR A 117 -6.78 -26.03 0.75
N VAL A 118 -6.71 -24.79 1.25
CA VAL A 118 -7.23 -23.70 0.45
C VAL A 118 -6.35 -23.74 -0.79
N ARG A 119 -6.89 -24.19 -1.92
CA ARG A 119 -6.23 -23.98 -3.21
C ARG A 119 -5.87 -22.50 -3.21
N GLN A 120 -4.60 -22.15 -3.44
CA GLN A 120 -4.18 -20.75 -3.54
C GLN A 120 -5.20 -19.94 -4.36
N ASN A 121 -5.75 -20.55 -5.42
CA ASN A 121 -6.83 -19.98 -6.23
C ASN A 121 -8.13 -19.67 -5.46
N GLN A 122 -8.67 -20.55 -4.61
CA GLN A 122 -9.92 -20.24 -3.88
C GLN A 122 -9.71 -19.23 -2.75
N ARG A 123 -8.51 -19.17 -2.13
CA ARG A 123 -8.21 -18.12 -1.15
C ARG A 123 -8.13 -16.77 -1.83
N GLU A 124 -7.40 -16.71 -2.95
CA GLU A 124 -7.25 -15.51 -3.73
C GLU A 124 -8.59 -15.12 -4.38
N GLU A 125 -9.41 -16.06 -4.85
CA GLU A 125 -10.77 -15.80 -5.36
C GLU A 125 -11.69 -15.26 -4.27
N ARG A 126 -11.75 -15.89 -3.08
CA ARG A 126 -12.55 -15.36 -1.95
C ARG A 126 -12.06 -13.98 -1.53
N LYS A 127 -10.75 -13.79 -1.45
CA LYS A 127 -10.11 -12.51 -1.12
C LYS A 127 -10.42 -11.47 -2.19
N GLN A 128 -10.41 -11.85 -3.46
CA GLN A 128 -10.76 -11.00 -4.59
C GLN A 128 -12.24 -10.60 -4.52
N LEU A 129 -13.16 -11.54 -4.30
CA LEU A 129 -14.59 -11.26 -4.12
C LEU A 129 -14.86 -10.30 -2.95
N ILE A 130 -14.13 -10.46 -1.84
CA ILE A 130 -14.24 -9.54 -0.70
C ILE A 130 -13.67 -8.16 -1.05
N TYR A 131 -12.56 -8.09 -1.79
CA TYR A 131 -12.01 -6.80 -2.25
C TYR A 131 -12.91 -6.12 -3.26
N ASP A 132 -13.46 -6.86 -4.22
CA ASP A 132 -14.37 -6.34 -5.24
C ASP A 132 -15.65 -5.80 -4.58
N GLU A 133 -16.18 -6.49 -3.56
CA GLU A 133 -17.32 -6.00 -2.79
C GLU A 133 -16.97 -4.76 -1.95
N ILE A 134 -15.77 -4.73 -1.34
CA ILE A 134 -15.27 -3.54 -0.65
C ILE A 134 -15.16 -2.36 -1.60
N ASP A 135 -14.60 -2.56 -2.80
CA ASP A 135 -14.41 -1.49 -3.78
C ASP A 135 -15.77 -1.02 -4.34
N ARG A 136 -16.71 -1.94 -4.60
CA ARG A 136 -18.10 -1.62 -4.97
C ARG A 136 -18.80 -0.78 -3.92
N LEU A 137 -18.80 -1.24 -2.66
CA LEU A 137 -19.44 -0.51 -1.56
C LEU A 137 -18.74 0.83 -1.29
N LYS A 138 -17.43 0.90 -1.55
CA LYS A 138 -16.64 2.12 -1.38
C LYS A 138 -17.03 3.15 -2.43
N ASP A 139 -17.16 2.73 -3.69
CA ASP A 139 -17.68 3.59 -4.75
C ASP A 139 -19.11 4.04 -4.45
N GLU A 140 -19.98 3.13 -4.01
CA GLU A 140 -21.37 3.47 -3.62
C GLU A 140 -21.38 4.50 -2.47
N TYR A 141 -20.57 4.29 -1.43
CA TYR A 141 -20.44 5.20 -0.29
C TYR A 141 -19.83 6.55 -0.63
N TYR A 142 -19.06 6.67 -1.72
CA TYR A 142 -18.51 7.95 -2.16
C TYR A 142 -19.47 8.79 -3.00
N HIS A 143 -20.39 8.14 -3.71
CA HIS A 143 -21.29 8.82 -4.64
C HIS A 143 -22.71 8.98 -4.08
N ASP A 144 -23.01 8.35 -2.94
CA ASP A 144 -24.28 8.49 -2.22
C ASP A 144 -24.06 9.26 -0.90
N GLU A 145 -24.52 10.52 -0.86
CA GLU A 145 -24.38 11.40 0.31
C GLU A 145 -25.16 10.90 1.53
N ASP A 146 -26.26 10.19 1.31
CA ASP A 146 -27.18 9.69 2.34
C ASP A 146 -26.73 8.34 2.91
N LEU A 147 -25.84 7.63 2.21
CA LEU A 147 -25.33 6.34 2.69
C LEU A 147 -24.44 6.53 3.92
N THR A 148 -24.78 5.80 4.99
CA THR A 148 -24.06 5.83 6.26
C THR A 148 -23.07 4.67 6.38
N LEU A 149 -21.99 4.86 7.15
CA LEU A 149 -21.02 3.80 7.42
C LEU A 149 -21.67 2.56 8.08
N SER A 150 -22.75 2.77 8.84
CA SER A 150 -23.52 1.69 9.44
C SER A 150 -24.22 0.82 8.39
N GLN A 151 -24.79 1.45 7.36
CA GLN A 151 -25.42 0.73 6.24
C GLN A 151 -24.38 -0.02 5.41
N VAL A 152 -23.24 0.60 5.11
CA VAL A 152 -22.10 -0.05 4.43
C VAL A 152 -21.60 -1.26 5.20
N ARG A 153 -21.38 -1.10 6.51
CA ARG A 153 -20.96 -2.21 7.39
C ARG A 153 -21.96 -3.36 7.32
N LYS A 154 -23.26 -3.07 7.41
CA LYS A 154 -24.31 -4.08 7.36
C LYS A 154 -24.30 -4.85 6.02
N SER A 155 -24.11 -4.15 4.91
CA SER A 155 -24.01 -4.77 3.58
C SER A 155 -22.78 -5.68 3.47
N LEU A 156 -21.61 -5.20 3.88
CA LEU A 156 -20.37 -5.97 3.86
C LEU A 156 -20.44 -7.20 4.79
N ASP A 157 -20.98 -7.02 6.00
CA ASP A 157 -21.17 -8.11 6.97
C ASP A 157 -22.07 -9.20 6.39
N ASN A 158 -23.16 -8.83 5.72
CA ASN A 158 -24.07 -9.79 5.09
C ASN A 158 -23.41 -10.53 3.93
N PHE A 159 -22.65 -9.81 3.08
CA PHE A 159 -21.92 -10.42 1.98
C PHE A 159 -20.91 -11.46 2.47
N ILE A 160 -20.05 -11.10 3.43
CA ILE A 160 -19.03 -12.01 3.95
C ILE A 160 -19.66 -13.20 4.67
N LYS A 161 -20.75 -13.00 5.45
CA LYS A 161 -21.46 -14.11 6.10
C LYS A 161 -22.08 -15.09 5.10
N ASN A 162 -22.59 -14.60 3.97
CA ASN A 162 -23.13 -15.44 2.90
C ASN A 162 -22.02 -16.16 2.12
N LEU A 163 -20.84 -15.55 2.02
CA LEU A 163 -19.67 -16.14 1.37
C LEU A 163 -19.01 -17.22 2.24
N ASP A 164 -18.74 -16.91 3.52
CA ASP A 164 -18.09 -17.79 4.49
C ASP A 164 -18.33 -17.27 5.92
N ARG A 165 -19.28 -17.91 6.61
CA ARG A 165 -19.70 -17.50 7.96
C ARG A 165 -18.59 -17.65 9.01
N ASP A 166 -17.77 -18.69 8.91
CA ASP A 166 -16.71 -18.94 9.89
C ASP A 166 -15.57 -17.95 9.71
N PHE A 167 -15.21 -17.65 8.46
CA PHE A 167 -14.22 -16.61 8.14
C PHE A 167 -14.63 -15.24 8.70
N TYR A 168 -15.92 -14.87 8.59
CA TYR A 168 -16.42 -13.62 9.13
C TYR A 168 -16.12 -13.47 10.62
N TYR A 169 -16.44 -14.49 11.42
CA TYR A 169 -16.22 -14.46 12.86
C TYR A 169 -14.73 -14.54 13.23
N GLU A 170 -13.91 -15.25 12.43
CA GLU A 170 -12.45 -15.27 12.64
C GLU A 170 -11.77 -13.93 12.33
N GLN A 171 -12.33 -13.11 11.43
CA GLN A 171 -11.69 -11.89 10.91
C GLN A 171 -12.44 -10.59 11.23
N ILE A 172 -13.42 -10.63 12.14
CA ILE A 172 -14.27 -9.48 12.45
C ILE A 172 -13.48 -8.22 12.82
N ASP A 173 -12.41 -8.35 13.61
CA ASP A 173 -11.54 -7.24 14.00
C ASP A 173 -10.77 -6.64 12.81
N LEU A 174 -10.39 -7.48 11.84
CA LEU A 174 -9.75 -7.04 10.61
C LEU A 174 -10.74 -6.29 9.72
N ILE A 175 -11.97 -6.78 9.62
CA ILE A 175 -13.06 -6.14 8.87
C ILE A 175 -13.36 -4.77 9.48
N GLU A 176 -13.44 -4.65 10.81
CA GLU A 176 -13.61 -3.36 11.48
C GLU A 176 -12.46 -2.39 11.19
N LYS A 177 -11.21 -2.87 11.19
CA LYS A 177 -10.04 -2.05 10.83
C LYS A 177 -10.10 -1.59 9.38
N ILE A 178 -10.54 -2.45 8.46
CA ILE A 178 -10.68 -2.12 7.04
C ILE A 178 -11.77 -1.07 6.84
N LEU A 179 -12.94 -1.23 7.47
CA LEU A 179 -14.03 -0.25 7.42
C LEU A 179 -13.57 1.12 7.90
N LYS A 180 -12.89 1.19 9.07
CA LYS A 180 -12.35 2.45 9.61
C LYS A 180 -11.29 3.11 8.73
N LYS A 181 -10.49 2.32 8.00
CA LYS A 181 -9.40 2.83 7.15
C LYS A 181 -9.81 3.15 5.71
N LYS A 182 -10.72 2.37 5.13
CA LYS A 182 -11.06 2.43 3.70
C LYS A 182 -12.35 3.19 3.39
N PHE A 183 -13.23 3.38 4.37
CA PHE A 183 -14.54 4.03 4.20
C PHE A 183 -14.60 5.30 5.03
N ILE A 184 -13.98 6.36 4.51
CA ILE A 184 -13.98 7.71 5.07
C ILE A 184 -14.69 8.60 4.04
N LYS A 185 -15.71 9.37 4.42
CA LYS A 185 -16.46 10.22 3.46
C LYS A 185 -15.50 11.19 2.77
N GLN A 186 -15.68 11.36 1.46
CA GLN A 186 -14.80 12.10 0.56
C GLN A 186 -14.47 13.52 1.06
N THR A 187 -15.40 14.16 1.78
CA THR A 187 -15.26 15.50 2.34
C THR A 187 -14.21 15.61 3.45
N GLU A 188 -14.09 14.63 4.36
CA GLU A 188 -13.13 14.67 5.47
C GLU A 188 -11.76 14.10 5.09
N SER A 189 -11.71 13.07 4.24
CA SER A 189 -10.43 12.52 3.73
C SER A 189 -9.76 13.45 2.72
N MET A 190 -10.50 14.14 1.84
CA MET A 190 -9.88 15.11 0.93
C MET A 190 -9.33 16.35 1.66
N LEU A 191 -9.88 16.72 2.81
CA LEU A 191 -9.32 17.82 3.61
C LEU A 191 -8.11 17.36 4.43
N LEU A 192 -8.15 16.19 5.07
CA LEU A 192 -7.02 15.72 5.90
C LEU A 192 -5.84 15.17 5.08
N ASP A 193 -6.06 14.36 4.03
CA ASP A 193 -4.96 13.77 3.25
C ASP A 193 -4.32 14.76 2.26
N LYS A 194 -5.09 15.73 1.72
CA LYS A 194 -4.50 16.80 0.88
C LYS A 194 -3.72 17.84 1.70
N LEU A 195 -4.02 17.98 3.00
CA LEU A 195 -3.29 18.90 3.88
C LEU A 195 -2.09 18.26 4.59
N GLN A 196 -2.04 16.93 4.78
CA GLN A 196 -1.01 16.30 5.62
C GLN A 196 0.11 15.56 4.87
N ASN A 197 -0.08 15.12 3.62
CA ASN A 197 0.92 14.27 2.95
C ASN A 197 1.77 14.95 1.86
N HIS A 198 1.49 16.20 1.47
CA HIS A 198 2.32 16.91 0.47
C HIS A 198 2.71 18.33 0.84
N THR A 199 2.11 18.90 1.87
CA THR A 199 2.48 20.21 2.35
C THR A 199 3.34 19.98 3.59
N PRO A 200 4.67 20.11 3.51
CA PRO A 200 5.46 20.04 4.73
C PRO A 200 4.93 21.08 5.72
N ILE A 201 4.74 20.67 6.96
CA ILE A 201 4.33 21.54 8.06
C ILE A 201 5.55 21.67 8.95
N THR A 202 6.01 22.90 9.13
CA THR A 202 7.21 23.19 9.93
C THR A 202 6.88 23.41 11.40
N GLY A 203 5.59 23.51 11.75
CA GLY A 203 5.14 23.77 13.13
C GLY A 203 5.40 25.21 13.59
N TYR A 204 5.96 26.06 12.72
CA TYR A 204 6.19 27.48 12.97
C TYR A 204 5.12 28.31 12.26
N ASP A 205 4.62 29.34 12.94
CA ASP A 205 3.76 30.36 12.32
C ASP A 205 4.64 31.36 11.57
N LEU A 206 4.16 31.89 10.43
CA LEU A 206 4.87 32.93 9.69
C LEU A 206 5.13 34.15 10.58
N ASP A 207 4.20 34.45 11.49
CA ASP A 207 4.30 35.57 12.43
C ASP A 207 5.44 35.41 13.46
N THR A 208 6.07 34.23 13.55
CA THR A 208 7.24 33.99 14.42
C THR A 208 8.57 34.36 13.77
N PHE A 209 8.57 34.66 12.47
CA PHE A 209 9.77 35.09 11.75
C PHE A 209 9.95 36.61 11.85
N LYS A 210 11.20 37.06 11.70
CA LYS A 210 11.54 38.48 11.66
C LYS A 210 10.87 39.14 10.46
N VAL A 211 10.50 40.40 10.62
CA VAL A 211 10.11 41.27 9.50
C VAL A 211 11.31 42.14 9.17
N ASP A 212 12.22 41.60 8.36
CA ASP A 212 13.46 42.23 7.95
C ASP A 212 13.55 42.36 6.41
N LYS A 213 14.65 42.92 5.92
CA LYS A 213 14.88 43.09 4.49
C LYS A 213 14.81 41.76 3.73
N SER A 214 15.42 40.70 4.26
CA SER A 214 15.50 39.39 3.60
C SER A 214 14.14 38.70 3.50
N THR A 215 13.38 38.65 4.58
CA THR A 215 12.03 38.06 4.62
C THR A 215 11.05 38.82 3.73
N GLN A 216 11.13 40.17 3.70
CA GLN A 216 10.34 41.00 2.80
C GLN A 216 10.71 40.78 1.33
N GLU A 217 12.01 40.74 1.01
CA GLU A 217 12.51 40.51 -0.36
C GLU A 217 12.05 39.15 -0.90
N ILE A 218 12.16 38.09 -0.09
CA ILE A 218 11.66 36.76 -0.43
C ILE A 218 10.14 36.79 -0.67
N GLY A 219 9.37 37.39 0.25
CA GLY A 219 7.92 37.46 0.14
C GLY A 219 7.46 38.21 -1.12
N ILE A 220 8.11 39.34 -1.43
CA ILE A 220 7.83 40.14 -2.64
C ILE A 220 8.14 39.31 -3.89
N ALA A 221 9.32 38.68 -3.95
CA ALA A 221 9.73 37.87 -5.09
C ALA A 221 8.72 36.74 -5.36
N ILE A 222 8.30 36.01 -4.32
CA ILE A 222 7.30 34.94 -4.46
C ILE A 222 5.96 35.49 -4.94
N SER A 223 5.44 36.53 -4.28
CA SER A 223 4.17 37.17 -4.64
C SER A 223 4.15 37.63 -6.10
N ASP A 224 5.23 38.24 -6.57
CA ASP A 224 5.29 38.78 -7.93
C ASP A 224 5.45 37.70 -8.97
N GLN A 225 6.28 36.67 -8.72
CA GLN A 225 6.41 35.55 -9.66
C GLN A 225 5.14 34.70 -9.75
N LEU A 226 4.34 34.60 -8.68
CA LEU A 226 3.04 33.91 -8.73
C LEU A 226 1.99 34.60 -9.60
N LYS A 227 2.13 35.90 -9.86
CA LYS A 227 1.25 36.67 -10.76
C LYS A 227 1.62 36.49 -12.23
N VAL A 228 2.79 35.94 -12.54
CA VAL A 228 3.25 35.74 -13.91
C VAL A 228 2.46 34.60 -14.56
N GLU A 229 1.66 34.91 -15.59
CA GLU A 229 0.80 33.93 -16.26
C GLU A 229 1.57 32.84 -17.04
N LYS A 230 2.80 33.14 -17.45
CA LYS A 230 3.61 32.27 -18.31
C LYS A 230 4.78 31.65 -17.57
N ARG A 231 5.99 32.11 -17.85
CA ARG A 231 7.26 31.51 -17.42
C ARG A 231 7.80 32.35 -16.27
N PRO A 232 7.41 32.06 -15.01
CA PRO A 232 7.99 32.76 -13.86
C PRO A 232 9.49 32.51 -13.81
N LEU A 233 10.22 33.49 -13.29
CA LEU A 233 11.62 33.32 -12.95
C LEU A 233 11.73 32.41 -11.72
N SER A 234 12.73 31.54 -11.73
CA SER A 234 13.07 30.75 -10.55
C SER A 234 13.59 31.69 -9.45
N ILE A 235 13.35 31.37 -8.19
CA ILE A 235 13.89 32.12 -7.05
C ILE A 235 14.95 31.25 -6.40
N VAL A 236 16.17 31.77 -6.27
CA VAL A 236 17.28 31.09 -5.59
C VAL A 236 17.55 31.84 -4.29
N ILE A 237 17.35 31.15 -3.18
CA ILE A 237 17.57 31.66 -1.83
C ILE A 237 18.81 30.98 -1.28
N GLU A 238 19.90 31.72 -1.26
CA GLU A 238 21.20 31.23 -0.81
C GLU A 238 21.52 31.74 0.58
N GLY A 239 22.05 30.88 1.43
CA GLY A 239 22.58 31.29 2.73
C GLY A 239 23.10 30.11 3.54
N PRO A 240 23.88 30.33 4.60
CA PRO A 240 24.32 29.27 5.51
C PRO A 240 23.19 28.37 6.05
N SER A 241 23.59 27.18 6.52
CA SER A 241 22.68 26.26 7.23
C SER A 241 22.14 26.88 8.53
N ARG A 242 20.93 26.47 8.92
CA ARG A 242 20.26 26.86 10.19
C ARG A 242 19.79 28.33 10.29
N LEU A 243 19.71 29.05 9.18
CA LEU A 243 19.13 30.40 9.15
C LEU A 243 17.59 30.43 9.09
N GLY A 244 16.94 29.27 9.00
CA GLY A 244 15.47 29.17 8.95
C GLY A 244 14.88 29.29 7.54
N LYS A 245 15.69 29.15 6.47
CA LYS A 245 15.25 29.28 5.07
C LYS A 245 14.09 28.34 4.73
N THR A 246 14.27 27.05 5.04
CA THR A 246 13.27 26.00 4.78
C THR A 246 12.01 26.24 5.58
N GLU A 247 12.16 26.54 6.87
CA GLU A 247 11.04 26.82 7.76
C GLU A 247 10.25 28.06 7.33
N PHE A 248 10.93 29.14 6.94
CA PHE A 248 10.31 30.38 6.48
C PHE A 248 9.48 30.15 5.21
N ILE A 249 10.07 29.53 4.17
CA ILE A 249 9.40 29.34 2.88
C ILE A 249 8.16 28.47 3.01
N ILE A 250 8.26 27.39 3.76
CA ILE A 250 7.13 26.51 4.00
C ILE A 250 6.04 27.24 4.81
N SER A 251 6.42 27.99 5.86
CA SER A 251 5.46 28.75 6.67
C SER A 251 4.78 29.85 5.85
N TYR A 252 5.52 30.54 4.98
CA TYR A 252 5.01 31.55 4.07
C TYR A 252 3.98 30.96 3.09
N LEU A 253 4.34 29.90 2.37
CA LEU A 253 3.44 29.27 1.40
C LEU A 253 2.18 28.71 2.09
N ASN A 254 2.32 28.12 3.28
CA ASN A 254 1.20 27.64 4.08
C ASN A 254 0.27 28.75 4.55
N HIS A 255 0.83 29.83 5.11
CA HIS A 255 0.08 31.00 5.57
C HIS A 255 -0.75 31.61 4.44
N HIS A 256 -0.17 31.70 3.24
CA HIS A 256 -0.85 32.20 2.03
C HIS A 256 -1.71 31.14 1.31
N LYS A 257 -1.84 29.92 1.85
CA LYS A 257 -2.62 28.82 1.27
C LYS A 257 -2.21 28.46 -0.17
N ILE A 258 -0.93 28.59 -0.46
CA ILE A 258 -0.35 28.22 -1.75
C ILE A 258 0.03 26.75 -1.70
N HIS A 259 -0.51 25.95 -2.62
CA HIS A 259 -0.12 24.55 -2.74
C HIS A 259 1.21 24.42 -3.51
N PHE A 260 2.14 23.66 -2.94
CA PHE A 260 3.48 23.46 -3.50
C PHE A 260 3.94 22.01 -3.35
N ASN A 261 4.83 21.57 -4.24
CA ASN A 261 5.61 20.35 -4.04
C ASN A 261 6.90 20.70 -3.28
N TYR A 262 7.33 19.83 -2.37
CA TYR A 262 8.61 19.97 -1.68
C TYR A 262 9.50 18.78 -2.02
N ILE A 263 10.64 19.06 -2.66
CA ILE A 263 11.55 18.07 -3.21
C ILE A 263 12.92 18.29 -2.56
N ARG A 264 13.39 17.29 -1.82
CA ARG A 264 14.63 17.40 -1.04
C ARG A 264 15.65 16.35 -1.47
N GLY A 265 16.86 16.81 -1.82
CA GLY A 265 18.04 15.99 -2.10
C GLY A 265 18.00 15.12 -3.37
N SER A 266 16.83 14.66 -3.82
CA SER A 266 16.68 13.88 -5.05
C SER A 266 15.34 14.13 -5.73
N PHE A 267 15.32 14.04 -7.06
CA PHE A 267 14.09 14.18 -7.83
C PHE A 267 13.22 12.93 -7.69
N ASP A 268 12.00 13.11 -7.19
CA ASP A 268 10.96 12.11 -7.24
C ASP A 268 9.68 12.71 -7.83
N PHE A 269 9.50 12.44 -9.13
CA PHE A 269 8.31 12.85 -9.86
C PHE A 269 7.28 11.73 -9.97
N SER A 270 7.21 10.78 -9.02
CA SER A 270 6.18 9.74 -8.97
C SER A 270 4.79 10.33 -8.62
N LYS A 271 3.70 9.63 -8.95
CA LYS A 271 2.34 10.14 -8.68
C LYS A 271 2.08 10.26 -7.18
N GLU A 272 2.78 9.46 -6.42
CA GLU A 272 2.75 9.34 -4.97
C GLU A 272 3.45 10.51 -4.29
N ASN A 273 4.49 11.09 -4.91
CA ASN A 273 5.35 12.11 -4.29
C ASN A 273 5.31 13.48 -4.99
N TYR A 274 4.77 13.57 -6.20
CA TYR A 274 4.69 14.83 -6.97
C TYR A 274 3.30 15.08 -7.58
N ASN A 275 2.73 16.21 -7.20
CA ASN A 275 1.44 16.67 -7.70
C ASN A 275 1.61 17.72 -8.81
N ASP A 276 1.23 17.32 -10.02
CA ASP A 276 1.37 18.17 -11.20
C ASP A 276 0.40 19.36 -11.22
N SER A 277 -0.68 19.33 -10.42
CA SER A 277 -1.62 20.46 -10.32
C SER A 277 -1.08 21.65 -9.50
N PHE A 278 -0.01 21.45 -8.72
CA PHE A 278 0.57 22.51 -7.91
C PHE A 278 1.43 23.45 -8.76
N LYS A 279 1.35 24.75 -8.47
CA LYS A 279 2.02 25.80 -9.25
C LYS A 279 3.43 26.13 -8.76
N VAL A 280 3.82 25.63 -7.61
CA VAL A 280 5.11 25.92 -6.97
C VAL A 280 5.84 24.63 -6.67
N ASP A 281 7.12 24.59 -6.99
CA ASP A 281 8.03 23.51 -6.63
C ASP A 281 9.17 24.11 -5.78
N VAL A 282 9.29 23.65 -4.53
CA VAL A 282 10.37 24.01 -3.61
C VAL A 282 11.43 22.91 -3.64
N TYR A 283 12.64 23.27 -4.04
CA TYR A 283 13.80 22.41 -4.14
C TYR A 283 14.78 22.73 -3.02
N ASP A 284 14.98 21.80 -2.10
CA ASP A 284 15.90 21.96 -0.97
C ASP A 284 17.07 21.00 -1.15
N ASP A 285 18.29 21.53 -1.02
CA ASP A 285 19.54 20.77 -1.15
C ASP A 285 19.72 20.12 -2.54
N ILE A 286 19.48 20.90 -3.60
CA ILE A 286 19.61 20.48 -5.00
C ILE A 286 20.57 21.40 -5.76
N SER A 287 21.67 20.85 -6.27
CA SER A 287 22.70 21.59 -7.01
C SER A 287 22.44 21.69 -8.52
N ILE A 288 23.00 22.71 -9.17
CA ILE A 288 22.95 22.87 -10.65
C ILE A 288 23.52 21.63 -11.36
N ASN A 289 24.61 21.05 -10.83
CA ASN A 289 25.23 19.86 -11.41
C ASN A 289 24.25 18.67 -11.42
N TYR A 290 23.46 18.51 -10.37
CA TYR A 290 22.44 17.46 -10.30
C TYR A 290 21.27 17.74 -11.27
N ILE A 291 20.80 18.98 -11.36
CA ILE A 291 19.78 19.39 -12.33
C ILE A 291 20.25 19.14 -13.77
N LYS A 292 21.51 19.48 -14.08
CA LYS A 292 22.12 19.35 -15.41
C LYS A 292 22.30 17.88 -15.79
N SER A 293 22.79 17.04 -14.88
CA SER A 293 22.98 15.61 -15.14
C SER A 293 21.65 14.87 -15.34
N ALA A 294 20.57 15.36 -14.73
CA ALA A 294 19.21 14.87 -14.98
C ALA A 294 18.60 15.37 -16.30
N GLY A 295 19.25 16.28 -17.02
CA GLY A 295 18.72 16.88 -18.25
C GLY A 295 17.54 17.84 -18.01
N LEU A 296 17.39 18.34 -16.78
CA LEU A 296 16.21 19.11 -16.34
C LEU A 296 16.45 20.61 -16.25
N LEU A 297 17.64 21.10 -16.61
CA LEU A 297 18.04 22.51 -16.49
C LEU A 297 17.01 23.47 -17.10
N LYS A 298 16.60 23.22 -18.35
CA LYS A 298 15.65 24.09 -19.04
C LYS A 298 14.21 23.95 -18.51
N ASN A 299 13.87 22.79 -17.99
CA ASN A 299 12.54 22.46 -17.50
C ASN A 299 12.28 23.07 -16.13
N ILE A 300 13.24 22.92 -15.20
CA ILE A 300 13.10 23.35 -13.81
C ILE A 300 13.52 24.81 -13.62
N ILE A 301 14.72 25.20 -14.08
CA ILE A 301 15.19 26.59 -13.92
C ILE A 301 14.44 27.51 -14.88
N GLY A 302 14.25 27.03 -16.11
CA GLY A 302 13.60 27.81 -17.14
C GLY A 302 12.08 27.74 -17.14
N GLY A 303 11.43 26.88 -16.37
CA GLY A 303 9.97 26.73 -16.45
C GLY A 303 9.42 26.53 -17.88
N GLN A 304 10.18 25.86 -18.77
CA GLN A 304 9.76 25.62 -20.16
C GLN A 304 8.44 24.83 -20.21
N ARG A 305 7.77 24.83 -21.38
CA ARG A 305 6.55 24.04 -21.60
C ARG A 305 6.78 22.58 -21.19
N GLY A 306 5.71 21.92 -20.71
CA GLY A 306 5.75 20.64 -20.02
C GLY A 306 6.73 19.59 -20.58
N PHE A 307 7.28 18.77 -19.70
CA PHE A 307 8.39 17.86 -20.00
C PHE A 307 8.07 16.43 -19.58
N ILE A 308 8.74 15.46 -20.21
CA ILE A 308 8.59 14.04 -19.90
C ILE A 308 9.70 13.63 -18.94
N VAL A 309 9.32 12.98 -17.83
CA VAL A 309 10.24 12.44 -16.83
C VAL A 309 10.18 10.92 -16.78
N ASP A 310 11.34 10.31 -16.63
CA ASP A 310 11.46 8.88 -16.32
C ASP A 310 11.21 8.67 -14.83
N VAL A 311 10.23 7.82 -14.49
CA VAL A 311 9.91 7.46 -13.10
C VAL A 311 10.34 6.03 -12.86
N LYS A 312 11.06 5.80 -11.76
CA LYS A 312 11.58 4.48 -11.44
C LYS A 312 10.43 3.47 -11.28
N TYR A 313 10.51 2.35 -12.00
CA TYR A 313 9.49 1.28 -11.96
C TYR A 313 8.08 1.70 -12.39
N SER A 314 7.93 2.84 -13.06
CA SER A 314 6.64 3.35 -13.54
C SER A 314 6.75 3.85 -14.98
N PRO A 315 5.64 3.95 -15.73
CA PRO A 315 5.63 4.62 -17.03
C PRO A 315 6.11 6.06 -16.92
N LYS A 316 6.72 6.56 -18.00
CA LYS A 316 7.12 7.97 -18.10
C LYS A 316 5.92 8.89 -17.84
N ARG A 317 6.15 9.98 -17.11
CA ARG A 317 5.11 10.98 -16.83
C ARG A 317 5.34 12.23 -17.67
N LEU A 318 4.26 12.78 -18.22
CA LEU A 318 4.24 14.14 -18.76
C LEU A 318 3.86 15.08 -17.61
N LEU A 319 4.73 16.03 -17.31
CA LEU A 319 4.51 17.07 -16.31
C LEU A 319 4.21 18.40 -16.98
N SER A 320 3.33 19.18 -16.37
CA SER A 320 3.06 20.56 -16.77
C SER A 320 4.27 21.45 -16.49
N GLY A 321 4.51 22.40 -17.39
CA GLY A 321 5.53 23.44 -17.21
C GLY A 321 4.95 24.68 -16.52
N ASN A 322 5.62 25.83 -16.65
CA ASN A 322 5.14 27.11 -16.13
C ASN A 322 4.88 27.12 -14.62
N LYS A 323 5.73 26.44 -13.86
CA LYS A 323 5.70 26.42 -12.39
C LYS A 323 6.77 27.35 -11.83
N LEU A 324 6.50 27.94 -10.67
CA LEU A 324 7.49 28.71 -9.92
C LEU A 324 8.41 27.73 -9.17
N SER A 325 9.69 27.73 -9.54
CA SER A 325 10.72 26.98 -8.84
C SER A 325 11.38 27.84 -7.77
N ILE A 326 11.39 27.39 -6.52
CA ILE A 326 12.11 28.03 -5.41
C ILE A 326 13.22 27.10 -4.97
N PHE A 327 14.47 27.55 -5.04
CA PHE A 327 15.64 26.80 -4.64
C PHE A 327 16.16 27.31 -3.31
N LEU A 328 16.34 26.40 -2.35
CA LEU A 328 16.99 26.65 -1.08
C LEU A 328 18.38 26.04 -1.15
N VAL A 329 19.39 26.89 -1.20
CA VAL A 329 20.77 26.47 -1.41
C VAL A 329 21.66 26.95 -0.29
N ASN A 330 22.66 26.13 0.02
CA ASN A 330 23.74 26.47 0.92
C ASN A 330 24.99 26.84 0.10
N PRO A 331 25.96 27.57 0.68
CA PRO A 331 27.11 28.06 -0.06
C PRO A 331 27.97 26.97 -0.73
N ASP A 332 27.93 25.74 -0.24
CA ASP A 332 28.65 24.60 -0.83
C ASP A 332 28.06 24.12 -2.17
N ILE A 333 26.80 24.46 -2.44
CA ILE A 333 26.10 24.19 -3.70
C ILE A 333 25.60 25.49 -4.36
N SER A 334 26.30 26.60 -4.11
CA SER A 334 25.97 27.94 -4.58
C SER A 334 25.71 27.98 -6.08
N PHE A 335 24.59 28.59 -6.47
CA PHE A 335 24.29 28.80 -7.88
C PHE A 335 25.13 29.93 -8.46
N GLU A 336 25.41 30.97 -7.66
CA GLU A 336 26.25 32.09 -8.09
C GLU A 336 27.68 31.64 -8.32
N SER A 337 28.31 30.95 -7.36
CA SER A 337 29.68 30.44 -7.53
C SER A 337 29.78 29.47 -8.71
N TRP A 338 28.76 28.63 -8.93
CA TRP A 338 28.73 27.77 -10.11
C TRP A 338 28.67 28.57 -11.42
N CYS A 339 27.88 29.65 -11.46
CA CYS A 339 27.78 30.52 -12.63
C CYS A 339 29.10 31.24 -12.92
N GLU A 340 29.82 31.68 -11.88
CA GLU A 340 31.16 32.27 -12.00
C GLU A 340 32.17 31.26 -12.55
N GLU A 341 32.12 30.00 -12.10
CA GLU A 341 32.97 28.94 -12.63
C GLU A 341 32.65 28.61 -14.09
N ASP A 342 31.38 28.44 -14.46
CA ASP A 342 30.98 28.21 -15.85
C ASP A 342 31.44 29.36 -16.76
N GLU A 343 31.30 30.61 -16.32
CA GLU A 343 31.80 31.80 -17.04
C GLU A 343 33.33 31.79 -17.18
N LYS A 344 34.06 31.50 -16.09
CA LYS A 344 35.53 31.43 -16.07
C LYS A 344 36.08 30.40 -17.05
N TYR A 345 35.39 29.28 -17.24
CA TYR A 345 35.78 28.22 -18.17
C TYR A 345 35.08 28.33 -19.54
N ALA A 346 34.62 29.53 -19.91
CA ALA A 346 34.00 29.86 -21.19
C ALA A 346 32.73 29.02 -21.51
N GLY A 347 32.04 28.55 -20.48
CA GLY A 347 30.68 28.02 -20.58
C GLY A 347 29.68 29.14 -20.84
N GLU A 348 28.54 28.79 -21.44
CA GLU A 348 27.45 29.73 -21.72
C GLU A 348 26.20 29.46 -20.85
N THR A 349 26.27 28.45 -19.98
CA THR A 349 25.13 28.02 -19.17
C THR A 349 24.78 29.07 -18.12
N HIS A 350 25.80 29.75 -17.56
CA HIS A 350 25.61 30.81 -16.57
C HIS A 350 24.68 31.91 -17.06
N LYS A 351 24.76 32.30 -18.35
CA LYS A 351 23.88 33.33 -18.93
C LYS A 351 22.43 32.91 -18.83
N TYR A 352 22.14 31.67 -19.19
CA TYR A 352 20.79 31.12 -19.09
C TYR A 352 20.27 31.12 -17.66
N ILE A 353 21.10 30.75 -16.68
CA ILE A 353 20.68 30.72 -15.27
C ILE A 353 20.45 32.15 -14.77
N LYS A 354 21.40 33.07 -15.01
CA LYS A 354 21.28 34.49 -14.64
C LYS A 354 20.03 35.15 -15.25
N ASP A 355 19.68 34.81 -16.49
CA ASP A 355 18.48 35.33 -17.17
C ASP A 355 17.16 34.72 -16.67
N ASN A 356 17.19 33.60 -15.95
CA ASN A 356 16.00 32.85 -15.54
C ASN A 356 15.83 32.72 -14.01
N CYS A 357 16.72 33.33 -13.22
CA CYS A 357 16.70 33.27 -11.77
C CYS A 357 16.71 34.67 -11.14
N ILE A 358 15.99 34.82 -10.03
CA ILE A 358 16.15 35.89 -9.05
C ILE A 358 16.99 35.33 -7.92
N PHE A 359 18.09 36.00 -7.58
CA PHE A 359 19.00 35.58 -6.51
C PHE A 359 18.76 36.42 -5.28
N ILE A 360 18.56 35.77 -4.13
CA ILE A 360 18.38 36.40 -2.84
C ILE A 360 19.36 35.77 -1.87
N TYR A 361 20.23 36.58 -1.27
CA TYR A 361 21.20 36.13 -0.28
C TYR A 361 20.70 36.41 1.13
N VAL A 362 20.75 35.40 1.99
CA VAL A 362 20.36 35.45 3.40
C VAL A 362 21.60 35.20 4.25
N ASN A 363 22.06 36.24 4.94
CA ASN A 363 23.23 36.21 5.82
C ASN A 363 22.87 36.07 7.31
N ASN A 364 21.64 36.42 7.69
CA ASN A 364 21.17 36.46 9.07
C ASN A 364 20.06 35.42 9.32
N LYS A 365 19.82 35.08 10.60
CA LYS A 365 18.69 34.22 10.98
C LYS A 365 17.38 34.94 10.66
N LEU A 366 16.47 34.26 9.94
CA LEU A 366 15.14 34.76 9.60
C LEU A 366 14.16 34.75 10.79
N TYR A 367 14.58 34.24 11.94
CA TYR A 367 13.81 34.16 13.18
C TYR A 367 14.60 34.78 14.34
N ASP A 368 13.89 35.20 15.37
CA ASP A 368 14.50 35.63 16.62
C ASP A 368 15.02 34.43 17.40
N ASP A 369 16.30 34.44 17.79
CA ASP A 369 16.78 33.46 18.76
C ASP A 369 16.09 33.74 20.10
N PRO A 370 15.56 32.74 20.81
CA PRO A 370 15.00 32.93 22.15
C PRO A 370 15.95 33.67 23.09
N GLN A 371 17.27 33.51 22.92
CA GLN A 371 18.28 34.23 23.70
C GLN A 371 18.39 35.71 23.30
N ASP A 372 18.30 36.03 22.02
CA ASP A 372 18.35 37.41 21.51
C ASP A 372 17.08 38.18 21.90
N LYS A 373 15.91 37.52 21.82
CA LYS A 373 14.63 38.08 22.26
C LYS A 373 14.61 38.35 23.77
N ALA A 374 15.12 37.41 24.57
CA ALA A 374 15.28 37.62 26.01
C ALA A 374 16.27 38.77 26.32
N LEU A 375 17.35 38.92 25.53
CA LEU A 375 18.28 40.03 25.68
C LEU A 375 17.60 41.36 25.33
N GLN A 376 16.83 41.40 24.23
CA GLN A 376 16.13 42.58 23.75
C GLN A 376 15.00 43.00 24.69
N ASP A 377 14.20 42.07 25.19
CA ASP A 377 13.15 42.33 26.19
C ASP A 377 13.76 42.88 27.48
N ASN A 378 14.90 42.31 27.93
CA ASN A 378 15.64 42.85 29.07
C ASN A 378 16.19 44.26 28.79
N LEU A 379 16.78 44.52 27.62
CA LEU A 379 17.32 45.83 27.26
C LEU A 379 16.20 46.89 27.14
N ILE A 380 15.05 46.56 26.56
CA ILE A 380 13.88 47.43 26.48
C ILE A 380 13.33 47.71 27.89
N GLN A 381 13.30 46.70 28.76
CA GLN A 381 12.90 46.86 30.16
C GLN A 381 13.85 47.80 30.93
N PHE A 382 15.15 47.78 30.62
CA PHE A 382 16.16 48.60 31.30
C PHE A 382 16.31 50.02 30.73
N PHE A 383 16.22 50.20 29.41
CA PHE A 383 16.55 51.46 28.73
C PHE A 383 15.34 52.19 28.14
N GLY A 384 14.16 51.55 28.10
CA GLY A 384 12.96 52.06 27.45
C GLY A 384 12.98 51.82 25.94
N SER A 385 11.80 51.58 25.34
CA SER A 385 11.64 51.25 23.91
C SER A 385 12.30 52.24 22.96
N ASP A 386 12.35 53.51 23.34
CA ASP A 386 12.74 54.61 22.47
C ASP A 386 14.26 54.85 22.44
N LYS A 387 15.05 54.02 23.14
CA LYS A 387 16.51 54.16 23.27
C LYS A 387 17.31 52.93 22.83
N VAL A 388 16.64 51.87 22.38
CA VAL A 388 17.28 50.64 21.93
C VAL A 388 17.25 50.61 20.41
N GLU A 389 18.22 51.28 19.77
CA GLU A 389 18.60 50.98 18.39
C GLU A 389 19.73 49.96 18.44
N ILE A 390 19.46 48.77 17.90
CA ILE A 390 20.50 47.77 17.64
C ILE A 390 20.88 47.98 16.18
N GLU A 391 22.10 48.47 15.92
CA GLU A 391 22.66 48.43 14.56
C GLU A 391 22.89 46.96 14.15
N ASP A 392 22.49 46.65 12.90
CA ASP A 392 22.41 45.30 12.30
C ASP A 392 23.71 44.47 12.32
#